data_AF-A0A257AGE6-F1
#
_entry.id   AF-A0A257AGE6-F1
#
_cell.length_a   1.000
_cell.length_b   1.000
_cell.length_c   1.000
_cell.angle_alpha   90.00
_cell.angle_beta   90.00
_cell.angle_gamma   90.00
#
_symmetry.space_group_name_H-M   'P 1'
#
loop_
_entity.id
_entity.type
_entity.pdbx_description
1 polymer ?
#
loop_
_entity_poly.entity_id
_entity_poly.type
_entity_poly.pdbx_seq_one_letter_code
_entity_poly.pdbx_strand_id
1 'polypeptide(L)'
;MTFNAKRRSVKCDIDRKQSFERDFKRLPSEVKKEVEKSLNVISKDPYGIGQRLKGKLRGLWKYRIKDWRIIYYPRPCHVEVVLIKPRKGMSRFYK
;
A
#
# COMPACT_ATOMS: atom_id res chain seq x y z
N MET A 1 -9.37 22.80 21.71
CA MET A 1 -9.11 22.75 20.25
C MET A 1 -9.56 21.39 19.75
N THR A 2 -10.64 21.36 18.98
CA THR A 2 -11.27 20.14 18.47
C THR A 2 -10.37 19.49 17.42
N PHE A 3 -9.62 18.46 17.81
CA PHE A 3 -8.96 17.59 16.85
C PHE A 3 -10.05 16.80 16.11
N ASN A 4 -10.38 17.29 14.93
CA ASN A 4 -11.32 16.65 14.01
C ASN A 4 -10.65 15.35 13.52
N ALA A 5 -10.87 14.27 14.28
CA ALA A 5 -10.37 12.94 13.99
C ALA A 5 -11.18 12.35 12.82
N LYS A 6 -10.95 12.89 11.62
CA LYS A 6 -11.32 12.21 10.39
C LYS A 6 -10.42 10.98 10.31
N ARG A 7 -10.89 9.85 10.85
CA ARG A 7 -10.33 8.51 10.60
C ARG A 7 -10.31 8.30 9.08
N ARG A 8 -9.28 8.79 8.39
CA ARG A 8 -8.98 8.39 7.03
C ARG A 8 -8.44 6.97 7.18
N SER A 9 -9.20 5.98 6.71
CA SER A 9 -8.65 4.63 6.52
C SER A 9 -7.34 4.79 5.76
N VAL A 10 -6.22 4.28 6.30
CA VAL A 10 -4.88 4.43 5.74
C VAL A 10 -4.79 3.56 4.47
N LYS A 11 -5.45 4.00 3.40
CA LYS A 11 -5.26 3.45 2.08
C LYS A 11 -4.04 4.13 1.48
N CYS A 12 -3.18 3.32 0.88
CA CYS A 12 -2.05 3.78 0.11
C CYS A 12 -2.50 4.38 -1.21
N ASP A 13 -1.89 5.49 -1.61
CA ASP A 13 -2.02 5.99 -2.98
C ASP A 13 -1.32 5.03 -3.95
N ILE A 14 -1.91 4.86 -5.14
CA ILE A 14 -1.39 3.97 -6.18
C ILE A 14 -0.85 4.80 -7.34
N ASP A 15 0.48 4.86 -7.44
CA ASP A 15 1.16 5.49 -8.58
C ASP A 15 1.31 4.50 -9.74
N ARG A 16 0.71 4.85 -10.89
CA ARG A 16 0.76 4.02 -12.11
C ARG A 16 1.95 4.43 -12.98
N LYS A 17 2.85 3.50 -13.27
CA LYS A 17 3.97 3.72 -14.20
C LYS A 17 3.48 3.65 -15.65
N GLN A 18 4.20 4.28 -16.56
CA GLN A 18 3.85 4.24 -17.99
C GLN A 18 3.86 2.82 -18.57
N SER A 19 4.72 1.92 -18.06
CA SER A 19 4.69 0.50 -18.42
C SER A 19 3.37 -0.16 -18.06
N PHE A 20 2.85 0.10 -16.84
CA PHE A 20 1.55 -0.38 -16.42
C PHE A 20 0.44 0.12 -17.35
N GLU A 21 0.42 1.41 -17.69
CA GLU A 21 -0.63 1.97 -18.56
C GLU A 21 -0.63 1.33 -19.96
N ARG A 22 0.54 1.05 -20.53
CA ARG A 22 0.66 0.37 -21.83
C ARG A 22 0.08 -1.05 -21.77
N ASP A 23 0.43 -1.81 -20.72
CA ASP A 23 -0.04 -3.18 -20.57
C ASP A 23 -1.54 -3.21 -20.25
N PHE A 24 -1.98 -2.33 -19.34
CA PHE A 24 -3.37 -2.21 -18.92
C PHE A 24 -4.29 -1.90 -20.08
N LYS A 25 -3.90 -0.99 -20.99
CA LYS A 25 -4.69 -0.66 -22.19
C LYS A 25 -4.97 -1.87 -23.08
N ARG A 26 -4.05 -2.84 -23.14
CA ARG A 26 -4.14 -4.05 -23.98
C ARG A 26 -4.95 -5.18 -23.33
N LEU A 27 -5.31 -5.05 -22.05
CA LEU A 27 -6.08 -6.07 -21.35
C LEU A 27 -7.55 -6.12 -21.85
N PRO A 28 -8.17 -7.31 -21.86
CA PRO A 28 -9.61 -7.45 -22.03
C PRO A 28 -10.38 -6.66 -20.97
N SER A 29 -11.60 -6.21 -21.30
CA SER A 29 -12.44 -5.38 -20.41
C SER A 29 -12.70 -6.03 -19.05
N GLU A 30 -12.88 -7.34 -19.02
CA GLU A 30 -13.15 -8.11 -17.81
C GLU A 30 -11.91 -8.12 -16.92
N VAL A 31 -10.73 -8.28 -17.51
CA VAL A 31 -9.46 -8.28 -16.79
C VAL A 31 -9.15 -6.88 -16.24
N LYS A 32 -9.42 -5.81 -17.01
CA LYS A 32 -9.29 -4.42 -16.54
C LYS A 32 -10.10 -4.18 -15.26
N LYS A 33 -11.37 -4.63 -15.24
CA LYS A 33 -12.25 -4.50 -14.07
C LYS A 33 -11.66 -5.24 -12.85
N GLU A 34 -11.15 -6.45 -13.04
CA GLU A 34 -10.54 -7.23 -11.96
C GLU A 34 -9.22 -6.63 -11.46
N VAL A 35 -8.42 -6.03 -12.34
CA VAL A 35 -7.21 -5.30 -11.98
C VAL A 35 -7.56 -4.08 -11.11
N GLU A 36 -8.54 -3.25 -11.51
CA GLU A 36 -8.95 -2.08 -10.72
C GLU A 36 -9.48 -2.47 -9.34
N LYS A 37 -10.31 -3.53 -9.26
CA LYS A 37 -10.75 -4.08 -7.97
C LYS A 37 -9.56 -4.49 -7.12
N SER A 38 -8.60 -5.21 -7.71
CA SER A 38 -7.41 -5.69 -7.01
C SER A 38 -6.51 -4.56 -6.55
N LEU A 39 -6.36 -3.47 -7.31
CA LEU A 39 -5.60 -2.29 -6.88
C LEU A 39 -6.21 -1.65 -5.61
N ASN A 40 -7.54 -1.64 -5.47
CA ASN A 40 -8.21 -1.17 -4.25
C ASN A 40 -8.06 -2.14 -3.06
N VAL A 41 -7.80 -3.43 -3.30
CA VAL A 41 -7.43 -4.37 -2.23
C VAL A 41 -5.97 -4.15 -1.84
N ILE A 42 -5.06 -4.08 -2.82
CA ILE A 42 -3.63 -3.82 -2.63
C ILE A 42 -3.40 -2.50 -1.87
N SER A 43 -4.17 -1.45 -2.16
CA SER A 43 -4.02 -0.18 -1.46
C SER A 43 -4.36 -0.24 0.03
N LYS A 44 -5.15 -1.22 0.48
CA LYS A 44 -5.53 -1.37 1.89
C LYS A 44 -4.50 -2.16 2.69
N ASP A 45 -3.85 -3.14 2.06
CA ASP A 45 -2.82 -3.96 2.69
C ASP A 45 -1.80 -4.43 1.65
N PRO A 46 -0.86 -3.55 1.25
CA PRO A 46 0.05 -3.85 0.15
C PRO A 46 1.11 -4.91 0.51
N TYR A 47 1.37 -5.14 1.80
CA TYR A 47 2.39 -6.09 2.25
C TYR A 47 1.81 -7.47 2.59
N GLY A 48 0.59 -7.54 3.14
CA GLY A 48 -0.01 -8.78 3.64
C GLY A 48 -0.74 -9.62 2.59
N ILE A 49 -1.40 -9.00 1.59
CA ILE A 49 -2.14 -9.77 0.57
C ILE A 49 -1.28 -10.28 -0.58
N GLY A 50 -0.08 -9.70 -0.75
CA GLY A 50 0.84 -10.03 -1.83
C GLY A 50 1.95 -10.98 -1.42
N GLN A 51 2.62 -11.57 -2.39
CA GLN A 51 3.80 -12.40 -2.15
C GLN A 51 5.07 -11.66 -2.56
N ARG A 52 6.04 -11.57 -1.65
CA ARG A 52 7.35 -10.97 -1.93
C ARG A 52 8.12 -11.82 -2.96
N LEU A 53 8.64 -11.17 -4.00
CA LEU A 53 9.50 -11.78 -5.00
C LEU A 53 10.93 -11.94 -4.48
N LYS A 54 11.63 -12.95 -4.99
CA LYS A 54 13.01 -13.32 -4.63
C LYS A 54 13.97 -13.11 -5.82
N GLY A 55 15.27 -13.26 -5.60
CA GLY A 55 16.30 -13.18 -6.65
C GLY A 55 16.42 -11.78 -7.25
N LYS A 56 16.54 -11.69 -8.58
CA LYS A 56 16.71 -10.42 -9.31
C LYS A 56 15.54 -9.42 -9.14
N LEU A 57 14.37 -9.90 -8.72
CA LEU A 57 13.16 -9.07 -8.50
C LEU A 57 12.90 -8.81 -7.00
N ARG A 58 13.90 -9.02 -6.13
CA ARG A 58 13.78 -8.76 -4.70
C ARG A 58 13.36 -7.32 -4.44
N GLY A 59 12.37 -7.13 -3.57
CA GLY A 59 11.79 -5.83 -3.25
C GLY A 59 10.50 -5.53 -4.00
N LEU A 60 10.12 -6.36 -4.97
CA LEU A 60 8.79 -6.33 -5.59
C LEU A 60 7.88 -7.38 -4.94
N TRP A 61 6.58 -7.12 -5.02
CA TRP A 61 5.51 -8.02 -4.62
C TRP A 61 4.70 -8.43 -5.85
N LYS A 62 4.09 -9.61 -5.78
CA LYS A 62 3.14 -10.10 -6.77
C LYS A 62 1.78 -10.35 -6.14
N TYR A 63 0.72 -10.04 -6.88
CA TYR A 63 -0.66 -10.40 -6.55
C TYR A 63 -1.28 -11.13 -7.75
N ARG A 64 -1.91 -12.29 -7.52
CA ARG A 64 -2.47 -13.14 -8.60
C ARG A 64 -3.95 -12.84 -8.82
N ILE A 65 -4.34 -12.68 -10.09
CA ILE A 65 -5.73 -12.48 -10.53
C ILE A 65 -6.01 -13.48 -11.63
N LYS A 66 -6.65 -14.61 -11.30
CA LYS A 66 -6.84 -15.73 -12.25
C LYS A 66 -5.50 -16.12 -12.89
N ASP A 67 -5.31 -15.88 -14.18
CA ASP A 67 -4.07 -16.19 -14.91
C ASP A 67 -3.08 -15.03 -14.97
N TRP A 68 -3.49 -13.84 -14.51
CA TRP A 68 -2.72 -12.61 -14.53
C TRP A 68 -2.01 -12.37 -13.19
N ARG A 69 -0.93 -11.57 -13.23
CA ARG A 69 -0.18 -11.16 -12.04
C ARG A 69 0.08 -9.66 -12.09
N ILE A 70 -0.26 -8.96 -11.01
CA ILE A 70 0.17 -7.58 -10.79
C ILE A 70 1.49 -7.63 -10.04
N ILE A 71 2.53 -7.02 -10.60
CA ILE A 71 3.82 -6.82 -9.93
C ILE A 71 3.91 -5.37 -9.48
N TYR A 72 4.19 -5.14 -8.21
CA TYR A 72 4.18 -3.79 -7.63
C TYR A 72 5.29 -3.61 -6.58
N TYR A 73 5.63 -2.36 -6.30
CA TYR A 73 6.57 -1.98 -5.26
C TYR A 73 5.82 -1.30 -4.12
N PRO A 74 5.58 -1.96 -2.98
CA PRO A 74 4.90 -1.33 -1.86
C PRO A 74 5.82 -0.28 -1.22
N ARG A 75 5.26 0.88 -0.86
CA ARG A 75 5.93 1.95 -0.11
C ARG A 75 5.19 2.11 1.22
N PRO A 76 5.86 2.48 2.33
CA PRO A 76 5.17 2.78 3.59
C PRO A 76 4.17 3.92 3.40
N CYS A 77 2.93 3.70 3.80
CA CYS A 77 1.83 4.65 3.63
C CYS A 77 1.74 5.49 4.91
N HIS A 78 2.78 6.31 5.12
CA HIS A 78 2.99 7.28 6.20
C HIS A 78 2.71 6.83 7.65
N VAL A 79 3.76 6.81 8.47
CA VAL A 79 3.67 6.62 9.92
C VAL A 79 4.63 7.62 10.58
N GLU A 80 4.12 8.48 11.46
CA GLU A 80 4.93 9.41 12.25
C GLU A 80 4.77 9.08 13.74
N VAL A 81 5.89 8.72 14.37
CA VAL A 81 5.96 8.38 15.80
C VAL A 81 6.77 9.47 16.49
N VAL A 82 6.12 10.21 17.38
CA VAL A 82 6.65 11.45 17.95
C VAL A 82 7.54 11.21 19.19
N LEU A 83 7.36 10.08 19.90
CA LEU A 83 7.99 9.85 21.21
C LEU A 83 7.85 8.39 21.65
N ILE A 84 8.85 7.84 22.33
CA ILE A 84 8.75 6.59 23.11
C ILE A 84 9.39 6.76 24.50
N LYS A 85 8.62 6.52 25.59
CA LYS A 85 9.10 6.63 26.99
C LYS A 85 8.46 5.60 27.93
N PRO A 86 9.14 5.23 29.03
CA PRO A 86 8.56 4.41 30.10
C PRO A 86 7.44 5.14 30.84
N ARG A 87 6.39 4.42 31.25
CA ARG A 87 5.17 4.97 31.90
C ARG A 87 5.45 5.83 33.15
N LYS A 88 6.53 5.57 33.88
CA LYS A 88 6.89 6.29 35.13
C LYS A 88 7.63 7.63 34.92
N GLY A 89 8.02 7.99 33.69
CA GLY A 89 8.83 9.19 33.40
C GLY A 89 8.10 10.35 32.71
N MET A 90 6.78 10.29 32.61
CA MET A 90 6.00 11.20 31.74
C MET A 90 5.76 12.60 32.32
N SER A 91 5.96 12.82 33.62
CA SER A 91 5.61 14.08 34.31
C SER A 91 6.58 15.25 34.10
N ARG A 92 7.75 15.03 33.48
CA ARG A 92 8.86 16.02 33.46
C ARG A 92 8.98 16.87 32.19
N PHE A 93 8.08 16.73 31.22
CA PHE A 93 8.22 17.31 29.87
C PHE A 93 7.28 18.48 29.53
N TYR A 94 6.60 19.08 30.51
CA TYR A 94 5.86 20.34 30.35
C TYR A 94 6.62 21.53 30.97
N LYS A 95 7.86 21.77 30.54
CA LYS A 95 8.58 23.02 30.78
C LYS A 95 9.16 23.54 29.48
#